data_AF-A0A3R6A7B1-F1
#
_entry.id   AF-A0A3R6A7B1-F1
#
_cell.length_a   1.000
_cell.length_b   1.000
_cell.length_c   1.000
_cell.angle_alpha   90.00
_cell.angle_beta   90.00
_cell.angle_gamma   90.00
#
_symmetry.space_group_name_H-M   'P 1'
#
loop_
_entity.id
_entity.type
_entity.pdbx_description
1 polymer ?
#
loop_
_entity_poly.entity_id
_entity_poly.type
_entity_poly.pdbx_seq_one_letter_code
_entity_poly.pdbx_strand_id
1 'polypeptide(L)'
;MNTDMTKYCFQHFENAYNIGWKNNHKSSKQEDYGKEFIEKLKVFCQYPVNKDLNGKFRYLDAKEGGKCVTGFGEIRIIDIKNNIRYAAPNIIVLDILDGLYFPPKEFIDAVMDCPEYASEEYKDFIRAYTEHNFWGENKQVIENIETACLLIQQDHNYFKEFVLENKAINIVTKKGSLLNYAIQLKDNEIAEWLIEEKIDINSFDGLELLTALKMNNTRIALQLLRHGIITDGDEMKSNPLLFAIKIGSRELVEELMTKHRHLVAVYTNEYVKNYTILDIAKRYKNDQIIQTVKKYL
;
A
#
# COMPACT_ATOMS: atom_id res chain seq x y z
N MET A 1 -3.89 5.88 -1.48
CA MET A 1 -4.99 5.52 -0.57
C MET A 1 -5.14 4.03 -0.75
N ASN A 2 -5.02 3.24 0.31
CA ASN A 2 -4.69 1.81 0.21
C ASN A 2 -5.76 1.01 -0.55
N THR A 3 -5.41 0.50 -1.72
CA THR A 3 -6.25 -0.41 -2.50
C THR A 3 -6.26 -1.78 -1.83
N ASP A 4 -7.40 -2.47 -1.85
CA ASP A 4 -7.49 -3.83 -1.32
C ASP A 4 -6.42 -4.74 -1.94
N MET A 5 -5.91 -5.67 -1.15
CA MET A 5 -4.89 -6.64 -1.56
C MET A 5 -3.53 -6.06 -1.95
N THR A 6 -3.31 -4.76 -1.73
CA THR A 6 -1.94 -4.19 -1.69
C THR A 6 -1.36 -4.30 -0.28
N LYS A 7 -0.04 -4.26 -0.14
CA LYS A 7 0.64 -4.29 1.17
C LYS A 7 0.37 -3.01 1.96
N TYR A 8 0.23 -3.14 3.27
CA TYR A 8 -0.04 -2.04 4.17
C TYR A 8 1.15 -1.08 4.28
N CYS A 9 0.87 0.21 4.03
CA CYS A 9 1.86 1.29 4.11
C CYS A 9 1.28 2.60 4.70
N PHE A 10 0.22 2.52 5.51
CA PHE A 10 -0.44 3.74 5.99
C PHE A 10 0.35 4.43 7.11
N GLN A 11 0.55 3.75 8.24
CA GLN A 11 1.36 4.27 9.36
C GLN A 11 2.83 3.82 9.27
N HIS A 12 3.05 2.64 8.73
CA HIS A 12 4.34 1.97 8.58
C HIS A 12 4.24 0.92 7.48
N PHE A 13 5.37 0.34 7.09
CA PHE A 13 5.39 -0.80 6.19
C PHE A 13 5.30 -2.09 6.98
N GLU A 14 4.32 -2.91 6.64
CA GLU A 14 4.20 -4.27 7.18
C GLU A 14 3.81 -5.24 6.07
N ASN A 15 4.15 -6.50 6.29
CA ASN A 15 3.77 -7.58 5.41
C ASN A 15 2.36 -8.08 5.80
N ALA A 16 1.38 -7.21 5.57
CA ALA A 16 -0.05 -7.50 5.66
C ALA A 16 -0.76 -6.85 4.46
N TYR A 17 -1.87 -7.43 4.02
CA TYR A 17 -2.67 -6.88 2.91
C TYR A 17 -3.77 -5.97 3.44
N ASN A 18 -3.93 -4.82 2.78
CA ASN A 18 -4.98 -3.86 3.02
C ASN A 18 -6.35 -4.44 2.66
N ILE A 19 -7.35 -4.21 3.51
CA ILE A 19 -8.76 -4.57 3.29
C ILE A 19 -9.65 -3.44 3.80
N GLY A 20 -10.60 -2.99 2.98
CA GLY A 20 -11.69 -2.10 3.40
C GLY A 20 -11.30 -0.63 3.61
N TRP A 21 -10.19 -0.17 3.02
CA TRP A 21 -9.71 1.22 3.16
C TRP A 21 -10.25 2.18 2.10
N LYS A 22 -10.60 1.67 0.90
CA LYS A 22 -11.36 2.39 -0.12
C LYS A 22 -12.80 1.85 -0.13
N ASN A 23 -13.79 2.75 -0.13
CA ASN A 23 -15.19 2.37 -0.31
C ASN A 23 -15.38 1.85 -1.75
N ASN A 24 -15.53 0.53 -1.92
CA ASN A 24 -16.01 -0.04 -3.17
C ASN A 24 -17.50 0.26 -3.32
N HIS A 25 -17.84 1.32 -4.04
CA HIS A 25 -19.22 1.76 -4.16
C HIS A 25 -20.07 0.91 -5.12
N LYS A 26 -21.24 0.52 -4.58
CA LYS A 26 -22.55 0.30 -5.23
C LYS A 26 -22.72 -0.99 -6.05
N SER A 27 -22.93 -2.08 -5.32
CA SER A 27 -23.85 -3.15 -5.73
C SER A 27 -25.13 -3.02 -4.90
N SER A 28 -26.30 -3.20 -5.52
CA SER A 28 -27.62 -3.16 -4.86
C SER A 28 -28.00 -4.48 -4.17
N LYS A 29 -27.07 -5.44 -4.08
CA LYS A 29 -27.33 -6.74 -3.47
C LYS A 29 -26.54 -6.86 -2.18
N GLN A 30 -27.27 -6.91 -1.07
CA GLN A 30 -26.73 -7.33 0.22
C GLN A 30 -26.43 -8.83 0.11
N GLU A 31 -25.16 -9.22 0.24
CA GLU A 31 -24.77 -10.62 0.35
C GLU A 31 -24.98 -11.09 1.79
N ASP A 32 -25.50 -12.31 1.96
CA ASP A 32 -25.56 -12.96 3.27
C ASP A 32 -24.22 -13.66 3.53
N TYR A 33 -23.36 -13.01 4.30
CA TYR A 33 -22.06 -13.55 4.70
C TYR A 33 -22.14 -14.60 5.82
N GLY A 34 -23.35 -14.88 6.33
CA GLY A 34 -23.55 -15.78 7.45
C GLY A 34 -23.25 -15.15 8.81
N LYS A 35 -24.02 -15.56 9.82
CA LYS A 35 -23.93 -15.03 11.18
C LYS A 35 -22.55 -15.26 11.83
N GLU A 36 -21.92 -16.40 11.55
CA GLU A 36 -20.64 -16.77 12.18
C GLU A 36 -19.51 -15.82 11.79
N PHE A 37 -19.35 -15.53 10.49
CA PHE A 37 -18.34 -14.60 9.99
C PHE A 37 -18.47 -13.22 10.65
N ILE A 38 -19.68 -12.67 10.65
CA ILE A 38 -19.96 -11.36 11.24
C ILE A 38 -19.61 -11.36 12.74
N GLU A 39 -20.01 -12.39 13.48
CA GLU A 39 -19.74 -12.46 14.92
C GLU A 39 -18.25 -12.64 15.24
N LYS A 40 -17.49 -13.38 14.42
CA LYS A 40 -16.02 -13.46 14.55
C LYS A 40 -15.37 -12.11 14.27
N LEU A 41 -15.73 -11.47 13.16
CA LEU A 41 -15.18 -10.16 12.76
C LEU A 41 -15.45 -9.08 13.83
N LYS A 42 -16.66 -9.05 14.41
CA LYS A 42 -17.02 -8.15 15.51
C LYS A 42 -16.09 -8.28 16.73
N VAL A 43 -15.62 -9.50 17.05
CA VAL A 43 -14.70 -9.71 18.16
C VAL A 43 -13.37 -9.02 17.88
N PHE A 44 -12.79 -9.21 16.68
CA PHE A 44 -11.54 -8.53 16.32
C PHE A 44 -11.69 -7.01 16.32
N CYS A 45 -12.82 -6.48 15.81
CA CYS A 45 -13.10 -5.03 15.79
C CYS A 45 -13.17 -4.37 17.19
N GLN A 46 -13.42 -5.14 18.25
CA GLN A 46 -13.42 -4.65 19.64
C GLN A 46 -12.02 -4.41 20.19
N TYR A 47 -10.99 -5.03 19.61
CA TYR A 47 -9.62 -4.97 20.08
C TYR A 47 -8.64 -4.45 19.01
N PRO A 48 -8.83 -3.21 18.53
CA PRO A 48 -7.99 -2.69 17.47
C PRO A 48 -6.59 -2.33 17.96
N VAL A 49 -5.62 -2.52 17.07
CA VAL A 49 -4.27 -1.95 17.13
C VAL A 49 -4.27 -0.53 16.52
N ASN A 50 -3.16 0.20 16.67
CA ASN A 50 -2.89 1.50 16.04
C ASN A 50 -4.05 2.50 16.16
N LYS A 51 -4.40 2.89 17.38
CA LYS A 51 -5.57 3.75 17.60
C LYS A 51 -5.26 5.23 17.31
N ASP A 52 -5.86 5.82 16.28
CA ASP A 52 -5.86 7.27 16.01
C ASP A 52 -7.08 7.91 16.67
N LEU A 53 -6.93 9.05 17.35
CA LEU A 53 -7.99 9.72 18.11
C LEU A 53 -8.70 10.83 17.32
N ASN A 54 -8.33 11.08 16.05
CA ASN A 54 -8.78 12.26 15.29
C ASN A 54 -9.84 12.00 14.19
N GLY A 55 -10.42 10.79 14.13
CA GLY A 55 -11.38 10.36 13.11
C GLY A 55 -12.89 10.46 13.45
N LYS A 56 -13.73 10.15 12.45
CA LYS A 56 -15.17 9.90 12.65
C LYS A 56 -15.36 8.54 13.30
N PHE A 57 -16.24 8.44 14.29
CA PHE A 57 -16.48 7.20 15.02
C PHE A 57 -17.92 6.71 14.92
N ARG A 58 -18.10 5.41 15.13
CA ARG A 58 -19.41 4.76 15.29
C ARG A 58 -19.39 3.78 16.45
N TYR A 59 -20.56 3.42 16.94
CA TYR A 59 -20.71 2.45 18.02
C TYR A 59 -21.10 1.09 17.45
N LEU A 60 -20.40 0.06 17.91
CA LEU A 60 -20.72 -1.34 17.63
C LEU A 60 -21.18 -2.00 18.94
N ASP A 61 -22.27 -2.77 18.88
CA ASP A 61 -22.75 -3.53 20.03
C ASP A 61 -21.81 -4.71 20.30
N ALA A 62 -21.25 -4.74 21.51
CA ALA A 62 -20.35 -5.79 21.99
C ALA A 62 -21.16 -6.99 22.51
N LYS A 63 -20.55 -8.19 22.47
CA LYS A 63 -21.19 -9.44 22.91
C LYS A 63 -21.68 -9.41 24.37
N GLU A 64 -21.08 -8.58 25.23
CA GLU A 64 -21.41 -8.48 26.66
C GLU A 64 -22.44 -7.36 26.97
N GLY A 65 -23.11 -6.80 25.96
CA GLY A 65 -24.12 -5.75 26.15
C GLY A 65 -23.57 -4.33 26.30
N GLY A 66 -22.27 -4.14 26.06
CA GLY A 66 -21.62 -2.83 25.96
C GLY A 66 -21.60 -2.28 24.53
N LYS A 67 -21.21 -1.00 24.37
CA LYS A 67 -20.90 -0.41 23.05
C LYS A 67 -19.40 -0.15 22.94
N CYS A 68 -18.75 -0.64 21.88
CA CYS A 68 -17.37 -0.29 21.57
C CYS A 68 -17.31 0.79 20.49
N VAL A 69 -16.28 1.65 20.57
CA VAL A 69 -16.06 2.73 19.61
C VAL A 69 -15.21 2.21 18.45
N THR A 70 -15.69 2.41 17.23
CA THR A 70 -15.06 2.01 15.96
C THR A 70 -14.76 3.25 15.12
N GLY A 71 -13.82 3.13 14.17
CA GLY A 71 -13.37 4.25 13.32
C GLY A 71 -12.10 4.96 13.81
N PHE A 72 -11.52 4.47 14.91
CA PHE A 72 -10.30 5.00 15.52
C PHE A 72 -9.16 3.99 15.55
N GLY A 73 -9.26 2.81 14.92
CA GLY A 73 -8.18 1.83 14.98
C GLY A 73 -8.28 0.78 13.90
N GLU A 74 -7.31 -0.11 13.90
CA GLU A 74 -7.13 -1.12 12.86
C GLU A 74 -7.18 -2.51 13.48
N ILE A 75 -7.62 -3.50 12.73
CA ILE A 75 -7.54 -4.90 13.14
C ILE A 75 -6.47 -5.61 12.33
N ARG A 76 -6.02 -6.74 12.86
CA ARG A 76 -5.18 -7.71 12.14
C ARG A 76 -5.90 -9.04 12.12
N ILE A 77 -6.05 -9.61 10.92
CA ILE A 77 -6.56 -10.97 10.74
C ILE A 77 -5.39 -11.82 10.27
N ILE A 78 -5.16 -12.95 10.95
CA ILE A 78 -3.99 -13.81 10.72
C ILE A 78 -4.46 -15.09 10.03
N ASP A 79 -3.97 -15.32 8.82
CA ASP A 79 -4.11 -16.57 8.10
C ASP A 79 -2.81 -17.38 8.26
N ILE A 80 -2.78 -18.23 9.29
CA ILE A 80 -1.63 -19.10 9.58
C ILE A 80 -1.35 -20.04 8.41
N LYS A 81 -2.41 -20.58 7.80
CA LYS A 81 -2.31 -21.62 6.77
C LYS A 81 -1.56 -21.12 5.55
N ASN A 82 -1.87 -19.90 5.12
CA ASN A 82 -1.23 -19.29 3.95
C ASN A 82 -0.06 -18.37 4.32
N ASN A 83 0.24 -18.21 5.61
CA ASN A 83 1.21 -17.26 6.14
C ASN A 83 0.94 -15.83 5.62
N ILE A 84 -0.33 -15.42 5.68
CA ILE A 84 -0.81 -14.11 5.24
C ILE A 84 -1.41 -13.38 6.44
N ARG A 85 -1.29 -12.05 6.43
CA ARG A 85 -1.97 -11.17 7.38
C ARG A 85 -2.77 -10.15 6.62
N TYR A 86 -3.89 -9.72 7.20
CA TYR A 86 -4.72 -8.65 6.66
C TYR A 86 -4.84 -7.51 7.67
N ALA A 87 -4.79 -6.29 7.16
CA ALA A 87 -4.96 -5.06 7.91
C ALA A 87 -6.22 -4.35 7.42
N ALA A 88 -7.18 -4.17 8.32
CA ALA A 88 -8.46 -3.54 8.02
C ALA A 88 -8.81 -2.46 9.05
N PRO A 89 -9.57 -1.42 8.68
CA PRO A 89 -10.07 -0.50 9.67
C PRO A 89 -11.11 -1.21 10.53
N ASN A 90 -11.16 -0.92 11.84
CA ASN A 90 -12.09 -1.62 12.73
C ASN A 90 -13.57 -1.24 12.51
N ILE A 91 -13.83 -0.24 11.67
CA ILE A 91 -15.16 0.14 11.18
C ILE A 91 -15.70 -0.81 10.10
N ILE A 92 -14.84 -1.65 9.50
CA ILE A 92 -15.15 -2.49 8.34
C ILE A 92 -16.42 -3.35 8.54
N VAL A 93 -16.65 -3.85 9.75
CA VAL A 93 -17.83 -4.68 10.05
C VAL A 93 -19.13 -3.89 9.87
N LEU A 94 -19.15 -2.59 10.19
CA LEU A 94 -20.31 -1.74 9.97
C LEU A 94 -20.48 -1.45 8.48
N ASP A 95 -19.39 -1.20 7.76
CA ASP A 95 -19.45 -0.98 6.31
C ASP A 95 -19.95 -2.23 5.57
N ILE A 96 -19.61 -3.43 6.04
CA ILE A 96 -20.17 -4.70 5.51
C ILE A 96 -21.67 -4.81 5.80
N LEU A 97 -22.09 -4.55 7.05
CA LEU A 97 -23.50 -4.64 7.45
C LEU A 97 -24.38 -3.61 6.73
N ASP A 98 -23.85 -2.42 6.48
CA ASP A 98 -24.51 -1.33 5.74
C ASP A 98 -24.48 -1.55 4.21
N GLY A 99 -23.81 -2.60 3.72
CA GLY A 99 -23.63 -2.87 2.28
C GLY A 99 -22.75 -1.84 1.56
N LEU A 100 -21.89 -1.13 2.29
CA LEU A 100 -20.92 -0.16 1.78
C LEU A 100 -19.62 -0.82 1.30
N TYR A 101 -19.34 -2.03 1.78
CA TYR A 101 -18.14 -2.79 1.44
C TYR A 101 -18.43 -4.29 1.30
N PHE A 102 -17.78 -4.91 0.32
CA PHE A 102 -17.88 -6.33 0.01
C PHE A 102 -16.48 -6.93 0.16
N PRO A 103 -16.20 -7.71 1.22
CA PRO A 103 -14.87 -8.24 1.48
C PRO A 103 -14.49 -9.30 0.44
N PRO A 104 -13.21 -9.36 0.01
CA PRO A 104 -12.69 -10.45 -0.80
C PRO A 104 -12.89 -11.79 -0.09
N LYS A 105 -13.09 -12.86 -0.87
CA LYS A 105 -13.31 -14.20 -0.33
C LYS A 105 -12.14 -14.65 0.56
N GLU A 106 -10.91 -14.33 0.16
CA GLU A 106 -9.70 -14.64 0.89
C GLU A 106 -9.72 -14.03 2.30
N PHE A 107 -10.25 -12.81 2.45
CA PHE A 107 -10.40 -12.18 3.76
C PHE A 107 -11.52 -12.85 4.58
N ILE A 108 -12.63 -13.23 3.95
CA ILE A 108 -13.71 -13.97 4.63
C ILE A 108 -13.17 -15.29 5.19
N ASP A 109 -12.50 -16.08 4.34
CA ASP A 109 -11.90 -17.36 4.71
C ASP A 109 -10.87 -17.15 5.85
N ALA A 110 -10.03 -16.12 5.75
CA ALA A 110 -9.06 -15.78 6.79
C ALA A 110 -9.71 -15.40 8.13
N VAL A 111 -10.83 -14.65 8.14
CA VAL A 111 -11.56 -14.35 9.39
C VAL A 111 -12.13 -15.61 10.03
N MET A 112 -12.57 -16.56 9.22
CA MET A 112 -13.12 -17.83 9.69
C MET A 112 -12.06 -18.73 10.30
N ASP A 113 -10.87 -18.78 9.69
CA ASP A 113 -9.75 -19.62 10.11
C ASP A 113 -8.78 -18.94 11.09
N CYS A 114 -8.89 -17.62 11.29
CA CYS A 114 -8.04 -16.88 12.21
C CYS A 114 -8.16 -17.43 13.63
N PRO A 115 -7.03 -17.62 14.35
CA PRO A 115 -7.06 -17.97 15.76
C PRO A 115 -7.95 -17.01 16.54
N GLU A 116 -8.67 -17.54 17.52
CA GLU A 116 -9.51 -16.71 18.39
C GLU A 116 -8.66 -15.62 19.05
N TYR A 117 -9.22 -14.43 19.23
CA TYR A 117 -8.50 -13.32 19.88
C TYR A 117 -7.92 -13.70 21.26
N ALA A 118 -8.59 -14.59 22.00
CA ALA A 118 -8.17 -15.05 23.32
C ALA A 118 -7.09 -16.16 23.28
N SER A 119 -6.81 -16.74 22.11
CA SER A 119 -5.80 -17.78 21.91
C SER A 119 -4.39 -17.26 22.21
N GLU A 120 -3.49 -18.17 22.56
CA GLU A 120 -2.09 -17.80 22.85
C GLU A 120 -1.37 -17.40 21.56
N GLU A 121 -1.70 -18.05 20.45
CA GLU A 121 -1.19 -17.79 19.11
C GLU A 121 -1.45 -16.35 18.68
N TYR A 122 -2.70 -15.87 18.83
CA TYR A 122 -3.04 -14.49 18.50
C TYR A 122 -2.37 -13.49 19.46
N LYS A 123 -2.33 -13.82 20.77
CA LYS A 123 -1.67 -12.98 21.77
C LYS A 123 -0.17 -12.85 21.52
N ASP A 124 0.50 -13.93 21.12
CA ASP A 124 1.92 -13.92 20.77
C ASP A 124 2.20 -13.03 19.57
N PHE A 125 1.35 -13.10 18.54
CA PHE A 125 1.44 -12.15 17.42
C PHE A 125 1.30 -10.70 17.91
N ILE A 126 0.30 -10.39 18.74
CA ILE A 126 0.11 -9.03 19.26
C ILE A 126 1.29 -8.57 20.13
N ARG A 127 1.89 -9.45 20.95
CA ARG A 127 3.12 -9.14 21.70
C ARG A 127 4.29 -8.85 20.77
N ALA A 128 4.40 -9.59 19.67
CA ALA A 128 5.42 -9.39 18.66
C ALA A 128 5.14 -8.18 17.75
N TYR A 129 3.93 -7.60 17.77
CA TYR A 129 3.54 -6.48 16.93
C TYR A 129 4.21 -5.16 17.37
N THR A 130 5.48 -4.99 16.99
CA THR A 130 6.31 -3.82 17.29
C THR A 130 7.17 -3.45 16.09
N GLU A 131 7.66 -2.21 16.03
CA GLU A 131 8.57 -1.77 14.96
C GLU A 131 9.87 -2.61 14.90
N HIS A 132 10.39 -3.05 16.06
CA HIS A 132 11.60 -3.87 16.14
C HIS A 132 11.40 -5.24 15.47
N ASN A 133 10.22 -5.83 15.66
CA ASN A 133 9.86 -7.12 15.09
C ASN A 133 9.10 -6.99 13.76
N PHE A 134 9.27 -5.86 13.06
CA PHE A 134 8.61 -5.62 11.77
C PHE A 134 7.11 -5.90 11.78
N TRP A 135 6.45 -5.50 12.86
CA TRP A 135 5.00 -5.58 13.04
C TRP A 135 4.47 -7.02 13.08
N GLY A 136 5.21 -7.88 13.77
CA GLY A 136 4.80 -9.25 14.09
C GLY A 136 5.40 -10.32 13.17
N GLU A 137 6.58 -10.05 12.60
CA GLU A 137 7.35 -11.05 11.87
C GLU A 137 8.04 -12.04 12.79
N ASN A 138 8.27 -13.25 12.29
CA ASN A 138 9.04 -14.26 13.01
C ASN A 138 10.55 -13.98 12.91
N LYS A 139 11.31 -14.59 13.82
CA LYS A 139 12.76 -14.40 13.93
C LYS A 139 13.52 -14.62 12.62
N GLN A 140 13.19 -15.67 11.86
CA GLN A 140 13.88 -15.96 10.60
C GLN A 140 13.63 -14.87 9.54
N VAL A 141 12.39 -14.36 9.46
CA VAL A 141 12.06 -13.26 8.55
C VAL A 141 12.76 -11.97 8.96
N ILE A 142 12.84 -11.69 10.26
CA ILE A 142 13.58 -10.53 10.80
C ILE A 142 15.06 -10.61 10.42
N GLU A 143 15.71 -11.75 10.66
CA GLU A 143 17.10 -11.99 10.27
C GLU A 143 17.28 -11.80 8.75
N ASN A 144 16.37 -12.33 7.94
CA ASN A 144 16.44 -12.17 6.50
C ASN A 144 16.30 -10.71 6.04
N ILE A 145 15.43 -9.91 6.69
CA ILE A 145 15.29 -8.47 6.42
C ILE A 145 16.61 -7.77 6.72
N GLU A 146 17.17 -8.00 7.91
CA GLU A 146 18.39 -7.34 8.37
C GLU A 146 19.58 -7.69 7.48
N THR A 147 19.75 -8.98 7.15
CA THR A 147 20.79 -9.44 6.23
C THR A 147 20.62 -8.84 4.84
N ALA A 148 19.42 -8.90 4.25
CA ALA A 148 19.18 -8.31 2.93
C ALA A 148 19.52 -6.81 2.88
N CYS A 149 19.06 -6.04 3.87
CA CYS A 149 19.34 -4.61 3.95
C CYS A 149 20.83 -4.31 4.12
N LEU A 150 21.56 -5.12 4.87
CA LEU A 150 23.01 -4.98 5.05
C LEU A 150 23.75 -5.26 3.73
N LEU A 151 23.41 -6.35 3.05
CA LEU A 151 24.11 -6.80 1.85
C LEU A 151 23.94 -5.85 0.67
N ILE A 152 22.75 -5.24 0.49
CA ILE A 152 22.55 -4.21 -0.56
C ILE A 152 23.61 -3.10 -0.43
N GLN A 153 23.98 -2.71 0.79
CA GLN A 153 24.92 -1.61 1.01
C GLN A 153 26.40 -2.01 0.87
N GLN A 154 26.70 -3.31 0.81
CA GLN A 154 28.07 -3.82 0.95
C GLN A 154 28.52 -4.64 -0.24
N ASP A 155 27.73 -5.61 -0.68
CA ASP A 155 28.08 -6.56 -1.73
C ASP A 155 26.84 -6.96 -2.55
N HIS A 156 26.74 -6.39 -3.74
CA HIS A 156 25.62 -6.64 -4.66
C HIS A 156 25.54 -8.09 -5.11
N ASN A 157 26.66 -8.79 -5.26
CA ASN A 157 26.64 -10.19 -5.71
C ASN A 157 26.11 -11.08 -4.59
N TYR A 158 26.65 -10.93 -3.39
CA TYR A 158 26.20 -11.71 -2.26
C TYR A 158 24.75 -11.38 -1.86
N PHE A 159 24.32 -10.12 -2.03
CA PHE A 159 22.90 -9.76 -1.90
C PHE A 159 22.01 -10.55 -2.88
N LYS A 160 22.37 -10.59 -4.17
CA LYS A 160 21.60 -11.28 -5.21
C LYS A 160 21.51 -12.79 -4.91
N GLU A 161 22.64 -13.41 -4.55
CA GLU A 161 22.70 -14.81 -4.14
C GLU A 161 21.80 -15.07 -2.92
N PHE A 162 21.95 -14.27 -1.86
CA PHE A 162 21.14 -14.38 -0.65
C PHE A 162 19.63 -14.30 -0.94
N VAL A 163 19.21 -13.33 -1.76
CA VAL A 163 17.80 -13.13 -2.10
C VAL A 163 17.22 -14.34 -2.82
N LEU A 164 17.96 -14.89 -3.78
CA LEU A 164 17.51 -16.04 -4.58
C LEU A 164 17.45 -17.32 -3.74
N GLU A 165 18.50 -17.61 -2.96
CA GLU A 165 18.58 -18.81 -2.11
C GLU A 165 17.49 -18.83 -1.03
N ASN A 166 17.22 -17.66 -0.41
CA ASN A 166 16.27 -17.54 0.68
C ASN A 166 14.84 -17.19 0.22
N LYS A 167 14.59 -17.11 -1.09
CA LYS A 167 13.31 -16.64 -1.66
C LYS A 167 12.84 -15.32 -1.04
N ALA A 168 13.80 -14.42 -0.80
CA ALA A 168 13.64 -13.22 0.00
C ALA A 168 13.30 -11.97 -0.83
N ILE A 169 12.99 -12.12 -2.12
CA ILE A 169 12.79 -10.99 -3.04
C ILE A 169 11.65 -10.06 -2.63
N ASN A 170 10.60 -10.60 -2.00
CA ASN A 170 9.40 -9.87 -1.59
C ASN A 170 9.39 -9.48 -0.11
N ILE A 171 10.57 -9.45 0.52
CA ILE A 171 10.68 -9.03 1.91
C ILE A 171 10.29 -7.54 2.05
N VAL A 172 9.53 -7.25 3.11
CA VAL A 172 9.13 -5.90 3.49
C VAL A 172 10.10 -5.36 4.54
N THR A 173 10.76 -4.25 4.20
CA THR A 173 11.67 -3.51 5.06
C THR A 173 10.95 -2.35 5.76
N LYS A 174 11.65 -1.65 6.67
CA LYS A 174 11.17 -0.37 7.24
C LYS A 174 10.96 0.74 6.20
N LYS A 175 11.37 0.51 4.96
CA LYS A 175 11.23 1.42 3.82
C LYS A 175 10.33 0.85 2.73
N GLY A 176 9.54 -0.19 3.00
CA GLY A 176 8.71 -0.86 1.99
C GLY A 176 9.46 -2.01 1.33
N SER A 177 9.24 -2.25 0.05
CA SER A 177 9.92 -3.32 -0.70
C SER A 177 11.44 -3.13 -0.72
N LEU A 178 12.18 -4.22 -1.00
CA LEU A 178 13.62 -4.14 -1.31
C LEU A 178 13.91 -3.17 -2.46
N LEU A 179 13.01 -3.08 -3.44
CA LEU A 179 13.12 -2.14 -4.56
C LEU A 179 13.02 -0.69 -4.07
N ASN A 180 12.05 -0.36 -3.23
CA ASN A 180 11.95 0.99 -2.67
C ASN A 180 13.16 1.34 -1.79
N TYR A 181 13.74 0.36 -1.11
CA TYR A 181 14.98 0.52 -0.34
C TYR A 181 16.17 0.85 -1.25
N ALA A 182 16.39 0.07 -2.32
CA ALA A 182 17.46 0.31 -3.30
C ALA A 182 17.33 1.68 -3.98
N ILE A 183 16.11 2.09 -4.35
CA ILE A 183 15.85 3.42 -4.91
C ILE A 183 16.26 4.51 -3.91
N GLN A 184 15.92 4.37 -2.63
CA GLN A 184 16.30 5.33 -1.57
C GLN A 184 17.81 5.42 -1.36
N LEU A 185 18.54 4.32 -1.57
CA LEU A 185 20.01 4.30 -1.55
C LEU A 185 20.63 4.91 -2.82
N LYS A 186 19.82 5.25 -3.84
CA LYS A 186 20.26 5.66 -5.19
C LYS A 186 21.06 4.56 -5.91
N ASP A 187 20.83 3.32 -5.54
CA ASP A 187 21.48 2.17 -6.14
C ASP A 187 20.66 1.68 -7.34
N ASN A 188 21.01 2.20 -8.51
CA ASN A 188 20.33 1.85 -9.74
C ASN A 188 20.60 0.41 -10.18
N GLU A 189 21.75 -0.17 -9.83
CA GLU A 189 22.10 -1.53 -10.27
C GLU A 189 21.18 -2.54 -9.57
N ILE A 190 21.06 -2.45 -8.26
CA ILE A 190 20.16 -3.33 -7.50
C ILE A 190 18.71 -3.03 -7.83
N ALA A 191 18.32 -1.77 -7.99
CA ALA A 191 16.95 -1.42 -8.37
C ALA A 191 16.56 -2.03 -9.73
N GLU A 192 17.44 -1.98 -10.72
CA GLU A 192 17.23 -2.60 -12.04
C GLU A 192 17.12 -4.11 -11.93
N TRP A 193 18.06 -4.74 -11.23
CA TRP A 193 18.04 -6.18 -11.03
C TRP A 193 16.73 -6.66 -10.36
N LEU A 194 16.26 -5.96 -9.32
CA LEU A 194 14.99 -6.30 -8.65
C LEU A 194 13.77 -6.16 -9.58
N ILE A 195 13.78 -5.19 -10.50
CA ILE A 195 12.74 -5.03 -11.52
C ILE A 195 12.77 -6.18 -12.53
N GLU A 196 13.97 -6.60 -12.95
CA GLU A 196 14.18 -7.72 -13.89
C GLU A 196 13.77 -9.06 -13.29
N GLU A 197 14.06 -9.30 -12.01
CA GLU A 197 13.68 -10.50 -11.26
C GLU A 197 12.19 -10.55 -10.88
N LYS A 198 11.38 -9.59 -11.36
CA LYS A 198 9.92 -9.56 -11.16
C LYS A 198 9.52 -9.68 -9.68
N ILE A 199 10.18 -8.89 -8.81
CA ILE A 199 9.65 -8.61 -7.45
C ILE A 199 8.15 -8.36 -7.52
N ASP A 200 7.35 -8.74 -6.51
CA ASP A 200 5.90 -8.55 -6.49
C ASP A 200 5.53 -7.09 -6.80
N ILE A 201 5.26 -6.87 -8.08
CA ILE A 201 5.31 -5.57 -8.70
C ILE A 201 4.13 -4.77 -8.17
N ASN A 202 4.37 -3.52 -7.79
CA ASN A 202 3.33 -2.62 -7.30
C ASN A 202 2.71 -3.02 -5.95
N SER A 203 3.40 -3.84 -5.15
CA SER A 203 2.98 -4.26 -3.80
C SER A 203 2.47 -3.11 -2.93
N PHE A 204 3.04 -1.91 -3.05
CA PHE A 204 2.69 -0.72 -2.26
C PHE A 204 2.04 0.39 -3.10
N ASP A 205 1.19 0.04 -4.07
CA ASP A 205 0.35 0.99 -4.82
C ASP A 205 1.16 2.12 -5.50
N GLY A 206 2.27 1.73 -6.12
CA GLY A 206 3.15 2.60 -6.91
C GLY A 206 4.10 3.45 -6.09
N LEU A 207 4.30 3.12 -4.80
CA LEU A 207 5.27 3.77 -3.93
C LEU A 207 6.67 3.87 -4.56
N GLU A 208 7.16 2.79 -5.16
CA GLU A 208 8.49 2.71 -5.78
C GLU A 208 8.64 3.79 -6.86
N LEU A 209 7.61 3.96 -7.70
CA LEU A 209 7.58 5.00 -8.73
C LEU A 209 7.58 6.39 -8.10
N LEU A 210 6.74 6.63 -7.09
CA LEU A 210 6.70 7.91 -6.40
C LEU A 210 8.04 8.26 -5.74
N THR A 211 8.73 7.28 -5.16
CA THR A 211 10.05 7.47 -4.57
C THR A 211 11.08 7.79 -5.65
N ALA A 212 11.13 7.05 -6.75
CA ALA A 212 12.04 7.33 -7.87
C ALA A 212 11.85 8.75 -8.42
N LEU A 213 10.59 9.17 -8.60
CA LEU A 213 10.23 10.52 -9.05
C LEU A 213 10.64 11.59 -8.03
N LYS A 214 10.38 11.40 -6.73
CA LYS A 214 10.81 12.33 -5.67
C LYS A 214 12.33 12.49 -5.61
N MET A 215 13.06 11.44 -5.95
CA MET A 215 14.52 11.43 -5.99
C MET A 215 15.10 11.91 -7.32
N ASN A 216 14.24 12.36 -8.26
CA ASN A 216 14.62 12.77 -9.61
C ASN A 216 15.35 11.66 -10.40
N ASN A 217 15.07 10.40 -10.09
CA ASN A 217 15.67 9.25 -10.73
C ASN A 217 14.87 8.85 -11.97
N THR A 218 15.05 9.62 -13.05
CA THR A 218 14.31 9.42 -14.31
C THR A 218 14.53 8.03 -14.92
N ARG A 219 15.74 7.47 -14.78
CA ARG A 219 16.11 6.16 -15.31
C ARG A 219 15.24 5.05 -14.70
N ILE A 220 15.24 4.94 -13.38
CA ILE A 220 14.44 3.94 -12.68
C ILE A 220 12.95 4.23 -12.87
N ALA A 221 12.52 5.49 -12.78
CA ALA A 221 11.11 5.84 -12.99
C ALA A 221 10.57 5.36 -14.36
N LEU A 222 11.34 5.51 -15.44
CA LEU A 222 10.96 5.01 -16.77
C LEU A 222 10.88 3.48 -16.82
N GLN A 223 11.81 2.77 -16.17
CA GLN A 223 11.76 1.30 -16.10
C GLN A 223 10.54 0.82 -15.32
N LEU A 224 10.26 1.43 -14.17
CA LEU A 224 9.08 1.12 -13.37
C LEU A 224 7.79 1.26 -14.20
N LEU A 225 7.64 2.37 -14.94
CA LEU A 225 6.49 2.59 -15.84
C LEU A 225 6.40 1.54 -16.95
N ARG A 226 7.52 1.17 -17.56
CA ARG A 226 7.57 0.14 -18.62
C ARG A 226 7.21 -1.24 -18.12
N HIS A 227 7.48 -1.53 -16.84
CA HIS A 227 7.05 -2.76 -16.15
C HIS A 227 5.64 -2.66 -15.55
N GLY A 228 4.90 -1.59 -15.84
CA GLY A 228 3.50 -1.43 -15.43
C GLY A 228 3.31 -0.93 -14.00
N ILE A 229 4.36 -0.53 -13.30
CA ILE A 229 4.26 0.09 -11.96
C ILE A 229 3.72 1.49 -12.13
N ILE A 230 2.50 1.71 -11.62
CA ILE A 230 1.83 3.00 -11.63
C ILE A 230 1.06 3.18 -10.33
N THR A 231 0.80 4.43 -9.99
CA THR A 231 -0.12 4.81 -8.92
C THR A 231 -1.28 5.60 -9.52
N ASP A 232 -2.49 5.42 -8.99
CA ASP A 232 -3.73 6.01 -9.55
C ASP A 232 -3.71 7.55 -9.55
N GLY A 233 -2.87 8.17 -8.73
CA GLY A 233 -2.66 9.63 -8.76
C GLY A 233 -3.87 10.44 -8.32
N ASP A 234 -4.77 9.84 -7.52
CA ASP A 234 -6.01 10.43 -6.99
C ASP A 234 -5.81 11.82 -6.37
N GLU A 235 -4.64 12.04 -5.76
CA GLU A 235 -4.25 13.33 -5.21
C GLU A 235 -3.13 13.97 -6.03
N MET A 236 -3.11 15.31 -6.07
CA MET A 236 -2.04 16.08 -6.71
C MET A 236 -0.65 15.67 -6.20
N LYS A 237 -0.52 15.35 -4.91
CA LYS A 237 0.75 14.97 -4.27
C LYS A 237 1.24 13.56 -4.64
N SER A 238 0.39 12.74 -5.22
CA SER A 238 0.69 11.36 -5.63
C SER A 238 0.51 11.14 -7.13
N ASN A 239 0.19 12.18 -7.92
CA ASN A 239 0.06 12.03 -9.36
C ASN A 239 1.46 12.04 -10.05
N PRO A 240 1.89 10.92 -10.66
CA PRO A 240 3.24 10.80 -11.23
C PRO A 240 3.45 11.71 -12.44
N LEU A 241 2.39 12.08 -13.17
CA LEU A 241 2.49 13.03 -14.30
C LEU A 241 2.90 14.43 -13.82
N LEU A 242 2.44 14.84 -12.64
CA LEU A 242 2.85 16.13 -12.06
C LEU A 242 4.32 16.14 -11.66
N PHE A 243 4.83 15.03 -11.12
CA PHE A 243 6.26 14.90 -10.86
C PHE A 243 7.08 14.94 -12.15
N ALA A 244 6.66 14.24 -13.21
CA ALA A 244 7.34 14.27 -14.51
C ALA A 244 7.43 15.70 -15.07
N ILE A 245 6.34 16.48 -14.97
CA ILE A 245 6.31 17.89 -15.36
C ILE A 245 7.25 18.74 -14.50
N LYS A 246 7.22 18.56 -13.17
CA LYS A 246 8.09 19.28 -12.23
C LYS A 246 9.56 18.99 -12.46
N ILE A 247 9.90 17.73 -12.73
CA ILE A 247 11.26 17.27 -13.06
C ILE A 247 11.72 17.89 -14.39
N GLY A 248 10.78 18.15 -15.30
CA GLY A 248 11.09 18.64 -16.64
C GLY A 248 11.50 17.52 -17.59
N SER A 249 11.17 16.26 -17.29
CA SER A 249 11.51 15.12 -18.13
C SER A 249 10.47 14.92 -19.21
N ARG A 250 10.83 15.27 -20.46
CA ARG A 250 9.96 15.07 -21.62
C ARG A 250 9.58 13.60 -21.78
N GLU A 251 10.55 12.70 -21.62
CA GLU A 251 10.35 11.25 -21.78
C GLU A 251 9.32 10.70 -20.79
N LEU A 252 9.40 11.09 -19.51
CA LEU A 252 8.41 10.68 -18.50
C LEU A 252 7.01 11.23 -18.81
N VAL A 253 6.94 12.50 -19.25
CA VAL A 253 5.66 13.12 -19.64
C VAL A 253 5.05 12.40 -20.84
N GLU A 254 5.84 12.10 -21.87
CA GLU A 254 5.39 11.37 -23.05
C GLU A 254 4.90 9.95 -22.69
N GLU A 255 5.68 9.21 -21.89
CA GLU A 255 5.31 7.85 -21.46
C GLU A 255 3.97 7.85 -20.69
N LEU A 256 3.84 8.72 -19.69
CA LEU A 256 2.65 8.83 -18.85
C LEU A 256 1.42 9.30 -19.63
N MET A 257 1.54 10.34 -20.46
CA MET A 257 0.40 10.86 -21.23
C MET A 257 0.00 9.93 -22.38
N THR A 258 0.89 9.07 -22.87
CA THR A 258 0.56 8.09 -23.91
C THR A 258 -0.15 6.88 -23.32
N LYS A 259 0.37 6.31 -22.23
CA LYS A 259 -0.10 5.02 -21.70
C LYS A 259 -1.08 5.15 -20.52
N HIS A 260 -1.06 6.28 -19.81
CA HIS A 260 -1.79 6.46 -18.54
C HIS A 260 -2.65 7.74 -18.57
N ARG A 261 -3.54 7.84 -19.57
CA ARG A 261 -4.43 9.00 -19.78
C ARG A 261 -5.30 9.35 -18.56
N HIS A 262 -5.62 8.37 -17.71
CA HIS A 262 -6.39 8.60 -16.48
C HIS A 262 -5.70 9.56 -15.50
N LEU A 263 -4.38 9.75 -15.60
CA LEU A 263 -3.62 10.69 -14.80
C LEU A 263 -3.79 12.15 -15.23
N VAL A 264 -4.38 12.40 -16.40
CA VAL A 264 -4.70 13.75 -16.86
C VAL A 264 -5.90 14.25 -16.06
N ALA A 265 -5.61 14.84 -14.91
CA ALA A 265 -6.60 15.30 -13.96
C ALA A 265 -6.82 16.82 -14.02
N VAL A 266 -7.99 17.23 -13.55
CA VAL A 266 -8.33 18.63 -13.29
C VAL A 266 -8.52 18.78 -11.79
N TYR A 267 -7.73 19.66 -11.17
CA TYR A 267 -7.73 19.85 -9.72
C TYR A 267 -8.57 21.07 -9.35
N THR A 268 -9.43 20.90 -8.35
CA THR A 268 -10.22 21.98 -7.77
C THR A 268 -10.12 21.92 -6.25
N ASN A 269 -9.88 23.07 -5.62
CA ASN A 269 -9.95 23.25 -4.17
C ASN A 269 -10.64 24.58 -3.84
N GLU A 270 -10.65 24.96 -2.56
CA GLU A 270 -11.30 26.18 -2.09
C GLU A 270 -10.72 27.49 -2.70
N TYR A 271 -9.47 27.47 -3.17
CA TYR A 271 -8.76 28.65 -3.72
C TYR A 271 -8.65 28.64 -5.24
N VAL A 272 -8.63 27.46 -5.87
CA VAL A 272 -8.37 27.30 -7.30
C VAL A 272 -9.39 26.35 -7.89
N LYS A 273 -10.08 26.80 -8.95
CA LYS A 273 -11.02 25.99 -9.72
C LYS A 273 -10.42 25.59 -11.06
N ASN A 274 -10.68 24.36 -11.48
CA ASN A 274 -10.34 23.83 -12.79
C ASN A 274 -8.85 23.95 -13.15
N TYR A 275 -7.95 23.73 -12.18
CA TYR A 275 -6.51 23.79 -12.40
C TYR A 275 -6.04 22.56 -13.18
N THR A 276 -5.69 22.75 -14.45
CA THR A 276 -5.37 21.64 -15.37
C THR A 276 -3.90 21.25 -15.33
N ILE A 277 -3.56 20.08 -15.87
CA ILE A 277 -2.18 19.66 -16.14
C ILE A 277 -1.41 20.71 -16.96
N LEU A 278 -2.07 21.37 -17.92
CA LEU A 278 -1.45 22.42 -18.73
C LEU A 278 -1.13 23.67 -17.91
N ASP A 279 -2.00 24.06 -16.98
CA ASP A 279 -1.74 25.19 -16.09
C ASP A 279 -0.57 24.90 -15.15
N ILE A 280 -0.45 23.65 -14.70
CA ILE A 280 0.71 23.19 -13.91
C ILE A 280 1.99 23.25 -14.77
N ALA A 281 1.97 22.74 -16.00
CA ALA A 281 3.13 22.83 -16.91
C ALA A 281 3.57 24.27 -17.16
N LYS A 282 2.61 25.19 -17.39
CA LYS A 282 2.89 26.63 -17.56
C LYS A 282 3.53 27.25 -16.33
N ARG A 283 3.14 26.84 -15.11
CA ARG A 283 3.72 27.32 -13.85
C ARG A 283 5.23 27.05 -13.75
N TYR A 284 5.68 25.91 -14.29
CA TYR A 284 7.10 25.54 -14.29
C TYR A 284 7.93 26.20 -15.39
N LYS A 285 7.30 26.96 -16.31
CA LYS A 285 7.97 27.78 -17.34
C LYS A 285 8.98 26.99 -18.21
N ASN A 286 8.70 25.71 -18.46
CA ASN A 286 9.50 24.87 -19.35
C ASN A 286 8.75 24.71 -20.68
N ASP A 287 9.15 25.47 -21.70
CA ASP A 287 8.47 25.50 -23.00
C ASP A 287 8.43 24.13 -23.68
N GLN A 288 9.48 23.32 -23.55
CA GLN A 288 9.50 21.97 -24.12
C GLN A 288 8.42 21.09 -23.49
N ILE A 289 8.26 21.15 -22.16
CA ILE A 289 7.22 20.40 -21.46
C ILE A 289 5.84 20.96 -21.78
N ILE A 290 5.67 22.28 -21.85
CA ILE A 290 4.39 22.91 -22.21
C ILE A 290 3.95 22.43 -23.60
N GLN A 291 4.85 22.42 -24.59
CA GLN A 291 4.53 21.95 -25.93
C GLN A 291 4.26 20.45 -25.96
N THR A 292 5.01 19.66 -25.17
CA THR A 292 4.77 18.23 -25.04
C THR A 292 3.37 17.97 -24.46
N VAL A 293 3.00 18.61 -23.35
CA VAL A 293 1.67 18.48 -22.76
C VAL A 293 0.58 18.88 -23.74
N LYS A 294 0.73 20.02 -24.45
CA LYS A 294 -0.23 20.46 -25.47
C LYS A 294 -0.43 19.46 -26.60
N LYS A 295 0.62 18.74 -27.00
CA LYS A 295 0.56 17.73 -28.07
C LYS A 295 -0.35 16.56 -27.69
N TYR A 296 -0.44 16.21 -26.40
CA TYR A 296 -1.18 15.03 -25.94
C TYR A 296 -2.54 15.36 -25.29
N LEU A 297 -2.89 16.63 -25.09
CA LEU A 297 -4.24 17.05 -24.70
C LEU A 297 -5.16 17.07 -25.91
#